data_AF-A0A7S3F345-F1
#
_entry.id   AF-A0A7S3F345-F1
#
_cell.length_a   1.000
_cell.length_b   1.000
_cell.length_c   1.000
_cell.angle_alpha   90.00
_cell.angle_beta   90.00
_cell.angle_gamma   90.00
#
_symmetry.space_group_name_H-M   'P 1'
#
loop_
_entity.id
_entity.type
_entity.pdbx_description
1 polymer ?
#
loop_
_entity_poly.entity_id
_entity_poly.type
_entity_poly.pdbx_seq_one_letter_code
_entity_poly.pdbx_strand_id
1 'polypeptide(L)'
;ELFNRACAEVLFPMLEGLYGAQGVRAEALRVSDAFVVRYDAARQAGLPVHADDSHLSLTIALNELSEYEGGGTSFEEVGVTVRPERGCAVAFPGSLRHGGQCITLGVRYIIAAFLFVDGGWEEPSYWHIS
;
A
#
# COMPACT_ATOMS: atom_id res chain seq x y z
N GLU A 1 18.92 3.47 2.58
CA GLU A 1 19.45 4.10 1.35
C GLU A 1 19.01 3.42 0.06
N LEU A 2 19.13 2.08 -0.07
CA LEU A 2 18.74 1.37 -1.31
C LEU A 2 17.24 1.46 -1.60
N PHE A 3 16.37 1.18 -0.62
CA PHE A 3 14.92 1.20 -0.82
C PHE A 3 14.41 2.59 -1.25
N ASN A 4 14.84 3.65 -0.56
CA ASN A 4 14.45 5.02 -0.92
C ASN A 4 14.91 5.40 -2.33
N ARG A 5 16.08 4.95 -2.77
CA ARG A 5 16.57 5.16 -4.13
C ARG A 5 15.70 4.42 -5.15
N ALA A 6 15.40 3.14 -4.90
CA ALA A 6 14.51 2.36 -5.77
C ALA A 6 13.11 2.98 -5.86
N CYS A 7 12.58 3.50 -4.75
CA CYS A 7 11.33 4.25 -4.75
C CYS A 7 11.42 5.50 -5.62
N ALA A 8 12.48 6.30 -5.48
CA ALA A 8 12.68 7.51 -6.25
C ALA A 8 12.84 7.27 -7.76
N GLU A 9 13.50 6.17 -8.15
CA GLU A 9 13.75 5.83 -9.55
C GLU A 9 12.54 5.17 -10.24
N VAL A 10 11.73 4.42 -9.50
CA VAL A 10 10.65 3.59 -10.06
C VAL A 10 9.28 4.03 -9.58
N LEU A 11 9.05 4.04 -8.26
CA LEU A 11 7.71 4.22 -7.69
C LEU A 11 7.24 5.67 -7.75
N PHE A 12 8.09 6.64 -7.46
CA PHE A 12 7.69 8.06 -7.39
C PHE A 12 7.23 8.61 -8.74
N PRO A 13 7.91 8.34 -9.88
CA PRO A 13 7.40 8.74 -11.20
C PRO A 13 6.07 8.07 -11.54
N MET A 14 5.86 6.81 -11.13
CA MET A 14 4.57 6.12 -11.34
C MET A 14 3.46 6.76 -10.51
N LEU A 15 3.73 7.10 -9.25
CA LEU A 15 2.78 7.77 -8.37
C LEU A 15 2.43 9.17 -8.85
N GLU A 16 3.41 9.92 -9.35
CA GLU A 16 3.15 11.18 -10.05
C GLU A 16 2.25 10.99 -11.28
N GLY A 17 2.47 9.93 -12.06
CA GLY A 17 1.59 9.61 -13.20
C GLY A 17 0.13 9.32 -12.79
N LEU A 18 -0.07 8.71 -11.61
CA LEU A 18 -1.39 8.37 -11.09
C LEU A 18 -2.08 9.55 -10.37
N TYR A 19 -1.31 10.34 -9.62
CA TYR A 19 -1.82 11.34 -8.67
C TYR A 19 -1.37 12.78 -8.99
N GLY A 20 -0.75 13.02 -10.15
CA GLY A 20 -0.21 14.33 -10.52
C GLY A 20 -1.28 15.41 -10.67
N ALA A 21 -2.50 15.03 -11.07
CA ALA A 21 -3.64 15.96 -11.11
C ALA A 21 -4.08 16.40 -9.71
N GLN A 22 -3.74 15.63 -8.69
CA GLN A 22 -3.98 15.89 -7.26
C GLN A 22 -2.76 16.52 -6.58
N GLY A 23 -1.80 17.01 -7.36
CA GLY A 23 -0.62 17.73 -6.86
C GLY A 23 0.53 16.84 -6.41
N VAL A 24 0.46 15.52 -6.60
CA VAL A 24 1.59 14.63 -6.27
C VAL A 24 2.71 14.80 -7.30
N ARG A 25 3.90 15.12 -6.80
CA ARG A 25 5.13 15.27 -7.59
C ARG A 25 6.16 14.28 -7.12
N ALA A 26 6.86 13.61 -8.03
CA ALA A 26 7.86 12.61 -7.67
C ALA A 26 8.96 13.21 -6.77
N GLU A 27 9.34 14.47 -7.03
CA GLU A 27 10.38 15.17 -6.28
C GLU A 27 9.94 15.56 -4.85
N ALA A 28 8.63 15.58 -4.59
CA ALA A 28 8.06 15.90 -3.29
C ALA A 28 7.79 14.65 -2.44
N LEU A 29 7.79 13.45 -3.03
CA LEU A 29 7.53 12.21 -2.29
C LEU A 29 8.70 11.83 -1.38
N ARG A 30 8.36 11.42 -0.15
CA ARG A 30 9.29 10.89 0.85
C ARG A 30 8.72 9.62 1.44
N VAL A 31 9.57 8.62 1.65
CA VAL A 31 9.22 7.44 2.47
C VAL A 31 9.44 7.83 3.93
N SER A 32 8.38 7.81 4.74
CA SER A 32 8.48 8.02 6.18
C SER A 32 8.85 6.73 6.90
N ASP A 33 8.21 5.62 6.53
CA ASP A 33 8.47 4.29 7.07
C ASP A 33 8.27 3.22 6.01
N ALA A 34 9.00 2.12 6.13
CA ALA A 34 8.85 0.95 5.27
C ALA A 34 9.33 -0.30 5.99
N PHE A 35 8.48 -1.33 6.00
CA PHE A 35 8.76 -2.57 6.71
C PHE A 35 8.16 -3.79 6.01
N VAL A 36 8.76 -4.95 6.27
CA VAL A 36 8.27 -6.23 5.75
C VAL A 36 7.21 -6.77 6.72
N VAL A 37 6.05 -7.11 6.19
CA VAL A 37 4.97 -7.77 6.93
C VAL A 37 4.92 -9.24 6.55
N ARG A 38 4.80 -10.11 7.55
CA ARG A 38 4.61 -11.55 7.41
C ARG A 38 3.23 -11.93 7.92
N TYR A 39 2.37 -12.39 7.03
CA TYR A 39 1.13 -13.06 7.40
C TYR A 39 1.35 -14.58 7.39
N ASP A 40 0.87 -15.25 8.41
CA ASP A 40 1.02 -16.69 8.62
C ASP A 40 -0.35 -17.26 8.98
N ALA A 41 -0.86 -18.18 8.16
CA ALA A 41 -2.20 -18.75 8.33
C ALA A 41 -2.39 -19.43 9.70
N ALA A 42 -1.31 -19.89 10.34
CA ALA A 42 -1.35 -20.52 11.66
C ALA A 42 -1.16 -19.52 12.82
N ARG A 43 -0.87 -18.24 12.53
CA ARG A 43 -0.65 -17.18 13.52
C ARG A 43 -1.45 -15.94 13.14
N GLN A 44 -0.77 -14.84 12.81
CA GLN A 44 -1.39 -13.62 12.33
C GLN A 44 -1.68 -13.77 10.84
N ALA A 45 -2.90 -14.21 10.51
CA ALA A 45 -3.32 -14.49 9.15
C ALA A 45 -3.73 -13.24 8.35
N GLY A 46 -4.04 -12.14 9.03
CA GLY A 46 -4.52 -10.89 8.44
C GLY A 46 -4.28 -9.69 9.35
N LEU A 47 -4.85 -8.55 8.98
CA LEU A 47 -4.81 -7.30 9.74
C LEU A 47 -6.19 -6.64 9.68
N PRO A 48 -6.81 -6.28 10.83
CA PRO A 48 -8.10 -5.61 10.86
C PRO A 48 -8.13 -4.33 10.03
N VAL A 49 -9.34 -3.87 9.69
CA VAL A 49 -9.53 -2.61 8.96
C VAL A 49 -9.03 -1.43 9.79
N HIS A 50 -8.21 -0.58 9.17
CA HIS A 50 -7.62 0.62 9.75
C HIS A 50 -7.37 1.68 8.65
N ALA A 51 -6.89 2.84 9.07
CA ALA A 51 -6.29 3.84 8.19
C ALA A 51 -4.84 4.06 8.65
N ASP A 52 -3.98 4.45 7.72
CA ASP A 52 -2.59 4.75 7.99
C ASP A 52 -2.40 6.24 8.25
N ASP A 53 -1.41 6.58 9.09
CA ASP A 53 -0.97 7.95 9.29
C ASP A 53 0.03 8.33 8.20
N SER A 54 -0.47 8.48 6.97
CA SER A 54 0.31 8.86 5.79
C SER A 54 -0.55 9.56 4.72
N HIS A 55 0.07 10.27 3.78
CA HIS A 55 -0.66 10.78 2.61
C HIS A 55 -0.95 9.67 1.60
N LEU A 56 0.06 8.83 1.33
CA LEU A 56 -0.08 7.65 0.47
C LEU A 56 0.54 6.43 1.15
N SER A 57 -0.12 5.30 1.01
CA SER A 57 0.37 4.00 1.42
C SER A 57 0.63 3.10 0.22
N LEU A 58 1.64 2.25 0.35
CA LEU A 58 2.02 1.24 -0.64
C LEU A 58 2.05 -0.14 0.01
N THR A 59 1.52 -1.13 -0.69
CA THR A 59 1.86 -2.54 -0.43
C THR A 59 2.53 -3.16 -1.65
N ILE A 60 3.64 -3.87 -1.46
CA ILE A 60 4.37 -4.57 -2.53
C ILE A 60 4.39 -6.06 -2.22
N ALA A 61 3.89 -6.90 -3.13
CA ALA A 61 3.88 -8.35 -2.95
C ALA A 61 5.29 -8.94 -3.10
N LEU A 62 5.75 -9.73 -2.11
CA LEU A 62 7.11 -10.27 -2.09
C LEU A 62 7.21 -11.75 -2.50
N ASN A 63 6.10 -12.50 -2.46
CA ASN A 63 6.10 -13.93 -2.77
C ASN A 63 4.94 -14.33 -3.68
N GLU A 64 5.06 -15.49 -4.32
CA GLU A 64 4.14 -15.94 -5.37
C GLU A 64 2.76 -16.27 -4.80
N LEU A 65 1.72 -16.07 -5.61
CA LEU A 65 0.34 -16.37 -5.20
C LEU A 65 0.12 -17.87 -4.94
N SER A 66 0.98 -18.74 -5.46
CA SER A 66 0.95 -20.19 -5.22
C SER A 66 1.49 -20.59 -3.84
N GLU A 67 2.15 -19.68 -3.12
CA GLU A 67 2.73 -19.95 -1.79
C GLU A 67 1.72 -19.77 -0.65
N TYR A 68 0.53 -19.23 -0.92
CA TYR A 68 -0.52 -19.00 0.07
C TYR A 68 -1.93 -18.97 -0.55
N GLU A 69 -2.96 -19.26 0.25
CA GLU A 69 -4.37 -19.14 -0.15
C GLU A 69 -5.07 -17.99 0.57
N GLY A 70 -6.04 -17.34 -0.09
CA GLY A 70 -6.72 -16.15 0.42
C GLY A 70 -5.84 -14.89 0.36
N GLY A 71 -6.01 -14.00 1.33
CA GLY A 71 -5.21 -12.78 1.45
C GLY A 71 -5.59 -11.65 0.49
N GLY A 72 -4.73 -10.63 0.45
CA GLY A 72 -4.94 -9.39 -0.29
C GLY A 72 -5.08 -8.18 0.65
N THR A 73 -5.32 -7.02 0.04
CA THR A 73 -5.64 -5.78 0.73
C THR A 73 -7.10 -5.45 0.42
N SER A 74 -7.98 -5.48 1.42
CA SER A 74 -9.40 -5.14 1.27
C SER A 74 -9.64 -3.69 1.62
N PHE A 75 -10.33 -2.96 0.76
CA PHE A 75 -10.76 -1.58 0.95
C PHE A 75 -12.24 -1.55 1.35
N GLU A 76 -12.54 -1.07 2.56
CA GLU A 76 -13.87 -1.19 3.17
C GLU A 76 -14.94 -0.43 2.39
N GLU A 77 -14.65 0.82 2.03
CA GLU A 77 -15.60 1.72 1.37
C GLU A 77 -16.00 1.25 -0.04
N VAL A 78 -15.08 0.59 -0.75
CA VAL A 78 -15.29 0.13 -2.13
C VAL A 78 -15.72 -1.35 -2.16
N GLY A 79 -15.55 -2.10 -1.08
CA GLY A 79 -15.84 -3.53 -1.02
C GLY A 79 -14.95 -4.39 -1.92
N VAL A 80 -13.77 -3.89 -2.30
CA VAL A 80 -12.84 -4.56 -3.21
C VAL A 80 -11.63 -5.09 -2.46
N THR A 81 -11.21 -6.31 -2.78
CA THR A 81 -9.94 -6.89 -2.33
C THR A 81 -8.97 -7.00 -3.48
N VAL A 82 -7.79 -6.37 -3.35
CA VAL A 82 -6.73 -6.41 -4.35
C VAL A 82 -5.65 -7.41 -3.92
N ARG A 83 -5.30 -8.34 -4.81
CA ARG A 83 -4.30 -9.38 -4.58
C ARG A 83 -3.35 -9.43 -5.78
N PRO A 84 -2.32 -8.57 -5.83
CA PRO A 84 -1.45 -8.46 -6.98
C PRO A 84 -0.40 -9.58 -7.03
N GLU A 85 0.18 -9.83 -8.20
CA GLU A 85 1.29 -10.77 -8.39
C GLU A 85 2.58 -10.27 -7.71
N ARG A 86 3.56 -11.18 -7.52
CA ARG A 86 4.85 -10.84 -6.91
C ARG A 86 5.54 -9.71 -7.68
N GLY A 87 6.06 -8.73 -6.95
CA GLY A 87 6.74 -7.55 -7.50
C GLY A 87 5.80 -6.40 -7.88
N CYS A 88 4.49 -6.63 -7.96
CA CYS A 88 3.52 -5.57 -8.17
C CYS A 88 3.21 -4.81 -6.87
N ALA A 89 2.83 -3.54 -7.02
CA ALA A 89 2.47 -2.66 -5.93
C ALA A 89 0.98 -2.24 -6.01
N VAL A 90 0.36 -2.05 -4.86
CA VAL A 90 -0.93 -1.35 -4.71
C VAL A 90 -0.65 -0.05 -3.99
N ALA A 91 -1.06 1.07 -4.59
CA ALA A 91 -0.96 2.42 -4.02
C ALA A 91 -2.35 2.97 -3.73
N PHE A 92 -2.50 3.63 -2.58
CA PHE A 92 -3.79 4.19 -2.13
C PHE A 92 -3.57 5.35 -1.15
N PRO A 93 -4.55 6.26 -0.98
CA PRO A 93 -4.51 7.27 0.08
C PRO A 93 -4.40 6.61 1.46
N GLY A 94 -3.52 7.12 2.34
CA GLY A 94 -3.33 6.53 3.67
C GLY A 94 -4.60 6.54 4.53
N SER A 95 -5.44 7.56 4.32
CA SER A 95 -6.76 7.72 4.94
C SER A 95 -7.78 6.65 4.54
N LEU A 96 -7.60 5.98 3.38
CA LEU A 96 -8.57 5.03 2.84
C LEU A 96 -8.60 3.78 3.73
N ARG A 97 -9.78 3.51 4.30
CA ARG A 97 -9.95 2.40 5.23
C ARG A 97 -9.71 1.06 4.56
N HIS A 98 -8.72 0.33 5.05
CA HIS A 98 -8.27 -0.91 4.45
C HIS A 98 -7.79 -1.93 5.50
N GLY A 99 -7.68 -3.20 5.10
CA GLY A 99 -7.18 -4.27 5.96
C GLY A 99 -6.49 -5.37 5.17
N GLY A 100 -5.70 -6.18 5.87
CA GLY A 100 -5.11 -7.39 5.31
C GLY A 100 -6.11 -8.53 5.43
N GLN A 101 -6.71 -8.96 4.30
CA GLN A 101 -7.59 -10.14 4.30
C GLN A 101 -6.83 -11.37 4.82
N CYS A 102 -7.53 -12.23 5.55
CA CYS A 102 -6.92 -13.42 6.11
C CYS A 102 -6.45 -14.36 5.00
N ILE A 103 -5.21 -14.85 5.12
CA ILE A 103 -4.78 -16.05 4.41
C ILE A 103 -5.27 -17.30 5.14
N THR A 104 -5.60 -18.34 4.40
CA THR A 104 -6.10 -19.61 4.95
C THR A 104 -5.06 -20.72 4.92
N LEU A 105 -4.04 -20.61 4.06
CA LEU A 105 -2.89 -21.52 3.98
C LEU A 105 -1.62 -20.74 3.65
N GLY A 106 -0.48 -21.29 4.06
CA GLY A 106 0.85 -20.79 3.70
C GLY A 106 1.27 -19.53 4.46
N VAL A 107 2.20 -18.78 3.85
CA VAL A 107 2.78 -17.55 4.40
C VAL A 107 2.81 -16.50 3.30
N ARG A 108 2.33 -15.29 3.58
CA ARG A 108 2.33 -14.16 2.65
C ARG A 108 3.28 -13.09 3.16
N TYR A 109 4.15 -12.61 2.29
CA TYR A 109 5.06 -11.50 2.57
C TYR A 109 4.72 -10.28 1.73
N ILE A 110 4.71 -9.10 2.35
CA ILE A 110 4.62 -7.82 1.66
C ILE A 110 5.65 -6.82 2.22
N ILE A 111 6.00 -5.81 1.44
CA ILE A 111 6.47 -4.54 2.00
C ILE A 111 5.23 -3.66 2.19
N ALA A 112 5.08 -3.07 3.37
CA ALA A 112 4.23 -1.91 3.58
C ALA A 112 5.14 -0.68 3.64
N ALA A 113 4.78 0.40 2.96
CA ALA A 113 5.50 1.66 3.00
C ALA A 113 4.54 2.84 3.10
N PHE A 114 4.90 3.80 3.95
CA PHE A 114 4.16 5.03 4.20
C PHE A 114 4.90 6.21 3.58
N LEU A 115 4.15 7.07 2.90
CA LEU A 115 4.70 8.17 2.13
C LEU A 115 4.04 9.49 2.51
N PHE A 116 4.87 10.53 2.53
CA PHE A 116 4.43 11.91 2.67
C PHE A 116 4.86 12.73 1.45
N VAL A 117 4.09 13.79 1.17
CA VAL A 117 4.36 14.77 0.14
C VAL A 117 4.89 16.03 0.82
N ASP A 118 6.15 16.36 0.58
CA ASP A 118 6.77 17.59 1.06
C ASP A 118 6.03 18.81 0.47
N GLY A 119 5.73 19.81 1.32
CA GLY A 119 4.95 20.99 0.93
C GLY A 119 3.44 20.88 1.16
N GLY A 120 2.98 19.73 1.68
CA GLY A 120 1.58 19.49 2.04
C GLY A 120 0.76 18.92 0.88
N TRP A 121 -0.07 17.93 1.18
CA TRP A 121 -1.09 17.41 0.27
C TRP A 121 -2.46 17.73 0.87
N GLU A 122 -3.21 18.61 0.22
CA GLU A 122 -4.63 18.76 0.54
C GLU A 122 -5.38 17.59 -0.09
N GLU A 123 -5.77 16.62 0.75
CA GLU A 123 -6.55 15.47 0.32
C GLU A 123 -7.81 15.93 -0.42
N PRO A 124 -8.04 15.51 -1.68
CA PRO A 124 -9.21 15.93 -2.43
C PRO A 124 -10.50 15.46 -1.74
N SER A 125 -11.38 16.42 -1.41
CA SER A 125 -12.66 16.18 -0.70
C SER A 125 -13.60 15.12 -1.28
N TYR A 126 -13.38 14.68 -2.53
CA TYR A 126 -14.21 13.68 -3.22
C TYR A 126 -13.91 12.22 -2.83
N TRP A 127 -12.86 11.97 -2.02
CA TRP A 127 -12.57 10.63 -1.49
C TRP A 127 -13.45 10.24 -0.30
N HIS A 128 -14.18 11.19 0.30
CA HIS A 128 -15.23 10.90 1.27
C HIS A 128 -16.53 10.56 0.52
N ILE A 129 -16.63 9.33 0.00
CA ILE A 129 -17.94 8.81 -0.41
C ILE A 129 -18.68 8.43 0.88
N SER A 130 -19.56 9.33 1.32
CA SER A 130 -20.52 9.12 2.42
C SER A 130 -21.54 8.03 2.09
#